data_AF-A0A1B6ENS4-F1
#
_entry.id   AF-A0A1B6ENS4-F1
#
_cell.length_a   1.000
_cell.length_b   1.000
_cell.length_c   1.000
_cell.angle_alpha   90.00
_cell.angle_beta   90.00
_cell.angle_gamma   90.00
#
_symmetry.space_group_name_H-M   'P 1'
#
loop_
_entity.id
_entity.type
_entity.pdbx_description
1 polymer ?
#
loop_
_entity_poly.entity_id
_entity_poly.type
_entity_poly.pdbx_seq_one_letter_code
_entity_poly.pdbx_strand_id
1 'polypeptide(L)'
;QPGLITRINTSGGDYKMMDNINQFHKACAKFGVPDVDMFQTVDLWEFKNINNVTKTIYAIGRTCYKHPEFRGPFLGPRPSEENRREWTEEQLRAGEMVIGLQAGTNKGATQAGQSFGATRKILLGK
;
A
#
# COMPACT_ATOMS: atom_id res chain seq x y z
N GLN A 1 -5.36 19.89 9.90
CA GLN A 1 -6.10 20.24 11.13
C GLN A 1 -5.72 21.65 11.57
N PRO A 2 -6.69 22.48 11.99
CA PRO A 2 -6.40 23.84 12.47
C PRO A 2 -5.41 23.82 13.65
N GLY A 3 -4.46 24.76 13.64
CA GLY A 3 -3.52 24.95 14.75
C GLY A 3 -2.35 23.96 14.86
N LEU A 4 -2.18 23.00 13.92
CA LEU A 4 -1.02 22.09 13.93
C LEU A 4 0.32 22.79 13.71
N ILE A 5 0.33 23.79 12.81
CA ILE A 5 1.50 24.64 12.54
C ILE A 5 1.11 26.04 12.99
N THR A 6 1.84 26.58 13.96
CA THR A 6 1.51 27.86 14.60
C THR A 6 2.21 29.05 13.95
N ARG A 7 3.36 28.83 13.31
CA ARG A 7 4.15 29.87 12.66
C ARG A 7 4.82 29.32 11.40
N ILE A 8 4.76 30.09 10.33
CA ILE A 8 5.46 29.79 9.08
C ILE A 8 6.55 30.83 8.88
N ASN A 9 7.80 30.39 8.73
CA ASN A 9 8.90 31.29 8.41
C ASN A 9 8.82 31.65 6.92
N THR A 10 8.66 32.94 6.58
CA THR A 10 8.60 33.42 5.19
C THR A 10 9.84 34.20 4.75
N SER A 11 10.70 34.56 5.70
CA SER A 11 11.94 35.29 5.47
C SER A 11 13.03 34.87 6.46
N GLY A 12 14.28 35.10 6.07
CA GLY A 12 15.48 34.66 6.79
C GLY A 12 16.26 33.61 6.00
N GLY A 13 17.40 33.17 6.55
CA GLY A 13 18.28 32.21 5.88
C GLY A 13 17.75 30.77 5.88
N ASP A 14 18.50 29.91 5.19
CA ASP A 14 18.19 28.50 4.91
C ASP A 14 17.69 27.70 6.12
N TYR A 15 18.31 27.89 7.29
CA TYR A 15 17.94 27.19 8.52
C TYR A 15 16.47 27.40 8.92
N LYS A 16 15.87 28.58 8.62
CA LYS A 16 14.46 28.84 8.91
C LYS A 16 13.52 28.11 7.96
N MET A 17 13.95 27.92 6.72
CA MET A 17 13.17 27.15 5.74
C MET A 17 13.27 25.65 6.05
N MET A 18 14.44 25.17 6.49
CA MET A 18 14.58 23.81 7.04
C MET A 18 13.71 23.59 8.28
N ASP A 19 13.56 24.61 9.15
CA ASP A 19 12.64 24.53 10.29
C ASP A 19 11.17 24.39 9.84
N ASN A 20 10.74 25.04 8.76
CA ASN A 20 9.39 24.82 8.21
C ASN A 20 9.17 23.35 7.79
N ILE A 21 10.18 22.71 7.18
CA ILE A 21 10.12 21.29 6.80
C ILE A 21 9.97 20.43 8.06
N ASN A 22 10.73 20.72 9.11
CA ASN A 22 10.61 20.01 10.40
C ASN A 22 9.24 20.21 11.06
N GLN A 23 8.66 21.42 10.98
CA GLN A 23 7.31 21.69 11.47
C GLN A 23 6.26 20.90 10.67
N PHE A 24 6.43 20.78 9.35
CA PHE A 24 5.58 19.94 8.50
C PHE A 24 5.65 18.46 8.92
N HIS A 25 6.85 17.89 9.12
CA HIS A 25 6.98 16.49 9.58
C HIS A 25 6.27 16.25 10.91
N LYS A 26 6.46 17.15 11.89
CA LYS A 26 5.77 17.06 13.19
C LYS A 26 4.25 17.12 13.04
N ALA A 27 3.76 17.98 12.15
CA ALA A 27 2.33 18.08 11.87
C ALA A 27 1.79 16.81 11.20
N CYS A 28 2.51 16.22 10.24
CA CYS A 28 2.14 14.97 9.57
C CYS A 28 2.08 13.80 10.55
N ALA A 29 3.10 13.63 11.38
CA ALA A 29 3.12 12.58 12.41
C ALA A 29 1.95 12.74 13.39
N LYS A 30 1.69 13.97 13.87
CA LYS A 30 0.55 14.24 14.76
C LYS A 30 -0.81 14.05 14.08
N PHE A 31 -0.88 14.29 12.76
CA PHE A 31 -2.06 14.02 11.96
C PHE A 31 -2.22 12.52 11.64
N GLY A 32 -1.29 11.64 12.05
CA GLY A 32 -1.42 10.20 11.88
C GLY A 32 -0.94 9.67 10.52
N VAL A 33 -0.12 10.44 9.80
CA VAL A 33 0.61 9.94 8.63
C VAL A 33 1.71 8.98 9.11
N PRO A 34 1.81 7.75 8.57
CA PRO A 34 2.88 6.83 8.94
C PRO A 34 4.26 7.37 8.60
N ASP A 35 5.24 7.13 9.46
CA ASP A 35 6.62 7.58 9.25
C ASP A 35 7.25 7.04 7.96
N VAL A 36 6.89 5.81 7.58
CA VAL A 36 7.35 5.17 6.33
C VAL A 36 6.86 5.88 5.07
N ASP A 37 5.79 6.67 5.17
CA ASP A 37 5.24 7.46 4.08
C ASP A 37 5.74 8.93 4.09
N MET A 38 6.57 9.31 5.07
CA MET A 38 7.17 10.65 5.15
C MET A 38 8.46 10.74 4.32
N PHE A 39 8.59 11.83 3.55
CA PHE A 39 9.82 12.14 2.86
C PHE A 39 10.95 12.54 3.83
N GLN A 40 12.20 12.60 3.37
CA GLN A 40 13.32 13.12 4.13
C GLN A 40 13.65 14.55 3.71
N THR A 41 14.18 15.40 4.60
CA THR A 41 14.49 16.81 4.28
C THR A 41 15.28 16.99 2.99
N VAL A 42 16.24 16.09 2.69
CA VAL A 42 17.03 16.13 1.45
C VAL A 42 16.21 15.91 0.17
N ASP A 43 15.09 15.19 0.26
CA ASP A 43 14.20 14.92 -0.87
C ASP A 43 13.61 16.21 -1.44
N LEU A 44 13.25 17.14 -0.54
CA LEU A 44 12.68 18.44 -0.88
C LEU A 44 13.75 19.53 -0.97
N TRP A 45 14.65 19.62 0.01
CA TRP A 45 15.63 20.71 0.13
C TRP A 45 16.68 20.68 -0.99
N GLU A 46 17.21 19.50 -1.30
CA GLU A 46 18.21 19.30 -2.36
C GLU A 46 17.60 18.70 -3.63
N PHE A 47 16.27 18.61 -3.71
CA PHE A 47 15.53 18.03 -4.84
C PHE A 47 15.95 16.59 -5.18
N LYS A 48 16.45 15.81 -4.21
CA LYS A 48 16.93 14.44 -4.46
C LYS A 48 15.82 13.50 -4.90
N ASN A 49 14.60 13.69 -4.38
CA ASN A 49 13.48 12.80 -4.67
C ASN A 49 12.11 13.47 -4.47
N ILE A 50 11.73 14.36 -5.39
CA ILE A 50 10.41 15.02 -5.36
C ILE A 50 9.24 14.04 -5.53
N ASN A 51 9.48 12.86 -6.09
CA ASN A 51 8.48 11.80 -6.12
C ASN A 51 8.11 11.33 -4.71
N ASN A 52 9.06 11.29 -3.77
CA ASN A 52 8.80 10.92 -2.39
C ASN A 52 7.97 12.00 -1.67
N VAL A 53 8.28 13.27 -1.91
CA VAL A 53 7.48 14.41 -1.40
C VAL A 53 6.03 14.30 -1.90
N THR A 54 5.85 14.02 -3.19
CA THR A 54 4.52 13.78 -3.78
C THR A 54 3.80 12.61 -3.11
N LYS A 55 4.49 11.48 -2.86
CA LYS A 55 3.90 10.33 -2.15
C LYS A 55 3.43 10.69 -0.74
N THR A 56 4.19 11.49 0.00
CA THR A 56 3.76 11.99 1.31
C THR A 56 2.49 12.83 1.23
N ILE A 57 2.32 13.65 0.18
CA ILE A 57 1.07 14.41 -0.03
C ILE A 57 -0.11 13.46 -0.26
N TYR A 58 0.05 12.40 -1.06
CA TYR A 58 -0.97 11.36 -1.21
C TYR A 58 -1.24 10.61 0.10
N ALA A 59 -0.21 10.37 0.91
CA ALA A 59 -0.37 9.73 2.23
C ALA A 59 -1.21 10.59 3.17
N ILE A 60 -0.98 11.91 3.23
CA ILE A 60 -1.83 12.86 3.97
C ILE A 60 -3.27 12.79 3.46
N GLY A 61 -3.45 12.78 2.14
CA GLY A 61 -4.76 12.63 1.50
C GLY A 61 -5.53 11.38 1.95
N ARG A 62 -4.83 10.24 2.04
CA ARG A 62 -5.38 8.99 2.56
C ARG A 62 -5.67 9.06 4.06
N THR A 63 -4.80 9.73 4.83
CA THR A 63 -4.99 9.89 6.27
C THR A 63 -6.27 10.68 6.59
N CYS A 64 -6.68 11.62 5.74
CA CYS A 64 -7.95 12.34 5.90
C CYS A 64 -9.17 11.43 6.05
N TYR A 65 -9.19 10.21 5.49
CA TYR A 65 -10.28 9.24 5.70
C TYR A 65 -10.46 8.82 7.16
N LYS A 66 -9.40 8.94 7.98
CA LYS A 66 -9.42 8.65 9.42
C LYS A 66 -9.84 9.85 10.29
N HIS A 67 -10.11 11.01 9.67
CA HIS A 67 -10.47 12.25 10.35
C HIS A 67 -11.94 12.63 10.05
N PRO A 68 -12.91 12.23 10.89
CA PRO A 68 -14.32 12.53 10.69
C PRO A 68 -14.64 14.03 10.67
N GLU A 69 -13.77 14.87 11.20
CA GLU A 69 -13.85 16.33 11.17
C GLU A 69 -13.44 16.94 9.82
N PHE A 70 -12.73 16.17 8.98
CA PHE A 70 -12.33 16.64 7.66
C PHE A 70 -13.54 16.71 6.73
N ARG A 71 -13.80 17.91 6.19
CA ARG A 71 -14.93 18.21 5.28
C ARG A 71 -14.47 18.52 3.84
N GLY A 72 -13.17 18.45 3.58
CA GLY A 72 -12.60 18.73 2.27
C GLY A 72 -12.68 17.55 1.30
N PRO A 73 -12.25 17.74 0.04
CA PRO A 73 -12.13 16.64 -0.92
C PRO A 73 -11.05 15.66 -0.47
N PHE A 74 -11.27 14.37 -0.73
CA PHE A 74 -10.29 13.32 -0.48
C PHE A 74 -9.36 13.16 -1.68
N LEU A 75 -8.11 12.78 -1.41
CA LEU A 75 -7.10 12.50 -2.41
C LEU A 75 -6.71 11.02 -2.34
N GLY A 76 -6.96 10.29 -3.43
CA GLY A 76 -6.69 8.86 -3.54
C GLY A 76 -7.87 7.98 -3.08
N PRO A 77 -7.77 6.65 -3.26
CA PRO A 77 -8.81 5.72 -2.85
C PRO A 77 -8.91 5.62 -1.33
N ARG A 78 -10.11 5.30 -0.83
CA ARG A 78 -10.34 5.01 0.59
C ARG A 78 -9.46 3.81 1.01
N PRO A 79 -8.67 3.91 2.08
CA PRO A 79 -7.95 2.78 2.65
C PRO A 79 -8.92 1.63 2.98
N SER A 80 -8.52 0.39 2.71
CA SER A 80 -9.32 -0.77 3.08
C SER A 80 -9.41 -0.90 4.60
N GLU A 81 -10.60 -1.20 5.09
CA GLU A 81 -10.82 -1.56 6.49
C GLU A 81 -10.62 -3.08 6.66
N GLU A 82 -10.18 -3.51 7.84
CA GLU A 82 -10.04 -4.92 8.15
C GLU A 82 -11.41 -5.60 8.12
N ASN A 83 -11.59 -6.59 7.25
CA ASN A 83 -12.80 -7.40 7.20
C ASN A 83 -12.56 -8.72 7.94
N ARG A 84 -12.73 -8.72 9.27
CA ARG A 84 -12.66 -9.93 10.07
C ARG A 84 -13.89 -10.78 9.78
N ARG A 85 -13.67 -11.92 9.13
CA ARG A 85 -14.71 -12.93 8.93
C ARG A 85 -14.61 -13.94 10.05
N GLU A 86 -15.70 -14.12 10.76
CA GLU A 86 -15.83 -15.19 11.74
C GLU A 86 -16.53 -16.37 11.08
N TRP A 87 -15.95 -17.55 11.23
CA TRP A 87 -16.56 -18.80 10.75
C TRP A 87 -17.02 -19.61 11.95
N THR A 88 -18.13 -20.31 11.78
CA THR A 88 -18.57 -21.28 12.78
C THR A 88 -17.62 -22.47 12.81
N GLU A 89 -17.50 -23.13 13.96
CA GLU A 89 -16.70 -24.34 14.12
C GLU A 89 -17.10 -25.46 13.14
N GLU A 90 -18.38 -25.51 12.77
CA GLU A 90 -18.90 -26.45 11.78
C GLU A 90 -18.40 -26.11 10.36
N GLN A 91 -18.38 -24.84 9.99
CA GLN A 91 -17.82 -24.40 8.70
C GLN A 91 -16.31 -24.63 8.61
N LEU A 92 -15.56 -24.42 9.69
CA LEU A 92 -14.13 -24.72 9.75
C LEU A 92 -13.88 -26.22 9.54
N ARG A 93 -14.61 -27.08 10.27
CA ARG A 93 -14.53 -28.56 10.10
C ARG A 93 -14.98 -29.04 8.73
N ALA A 94 -15.99 -28.43 8.13
CA ALA A 94 -16.39 -28.74 6.76
C ALA A 94 -15.28 -28.42 5.75
N GLY A 95 -14.48 -27.38 6.01
CA GLY A 95 -13.31 -27.03 5.20
C GLY A 95 -12.18 -28.06 5.27
N GLU A 96 -12.00 -28.75 6.40
CA GLU A 96 -10.97 -29.80 6.57
C GLU A 96 -11.22 -31.02 5.65
N MET A 97 -12.47 -31.29 5.29
CA MET A 97 -12.82 -32.38 4.37
C MET A 97 -12.59 -32.01 2.90
N VAL A 98 -12.35 -30.74 2.57
CA VAL A 98 -12.10 -30.28 1.20
C VAL A 98 -10.63 -30.52 0.85
N ILE A 99 -10.35 -31.69 0.28
CA ILE A 99 -9.03 -32.02 -0.27
C ILE A 99 -8.82 -31.20 -1.55
N GLY A 100 -7.88 -30.24 -1.52
CA GLY A 100 -7.54 -29.42 -2.69
C GLY A 100 -7.07 -30.27 -3.88
N LEU A 101 -7.24 -29.77 -5.11
CA LEU A 101 -7.01 -30.49 -6.38
C LEU A 101 -5.57 -31.07 -6.54
N GLN A 102 -4.62 -30.68 -5.69
CA GLN A 102 -3.25 -31.18 -5.65
C GLN A 102 -2.90 -31.99 -4.39
N ALA A 103 -3.83 -32.21 -3.46
CA ALA A 103 -3.61 -33.00 -2.24
C ALA A 103 -3.75 -34.51 -2.50
N GLY A 104 -3.32 -34.96 -3.68
CA GLY A 104 -3.07 -36.37 -3.99
C GLY A 104 -1.58 -36.67 -3.77
N THR A 105 -1.27 -37.78 -3.12
CA THR A 105 0.13 -38.22 -2.95
C THR A 105 0.70 -38.69 -4.29
N ASN A 106 1.80 -38.06 -4.72
CA ASN A 106 2.54 -38.46 -5.94
C ASN A 106 3.20 -39.84 -5.78
N LYS A 107 3.23 -40.43 -4.56
CA LYS A 107 3.94 -41.68 -4.26
C LYS A 107 3.39 -42.92 -4.99
N GLY A 108 2.23 -42.82 -5.64
CA GLY A 108 1.68 -43.91 -6.48
C GLY A 108 1.28 -43.49 -7.90
N ALA A 109 1.29 -42.19 -8.23
CA ALA A 109 0.94 -41.70 -9.55
C ALA A 109 2.22 -41.51 -10.37
N THR A 110 2.72 -42.59 -10.99
CA THR A 110 3.77 -42.45 -12.00
C THR A 110 3.16 -41.84 -13.27
N GLN A 111 3.75 -40.74 -13.75
CA GLN A 111 3.39 -40.12 -15.05
C GLN A 111 3.85 -40.99 -16.24
N ALA A 112 3.97 -42.30 -16.05
CA ALA A 112 4.35 -43.22 -17.10
C ALA A 112 3.12 -43.44 -18.00
N GLY A 113 3.14 -42.84 -19.20
CA GLY A 113 2.10 -43.01 -20.22
C GLY A 113 1.16 -41.81 -20.40
N GLN A 114 1.35 -40.68 -19.70
CA GLN A 114 0.65 -39.44 -20.08
C GLN A 114 1.24 -38.87 -21.37
N SER A 115 0.61 -39.15 -22.50
CA SER A 115 0.87 -38.46 -23.77
C SER A 115 -0.03 -37.23 -23.85
N PHE A 116 0.52 -36.05 -23.61
CA PHE A 116 -0.17 -34.79 -23.88
C PHE A 116 -0.19 -34.56 -25.39
N GLY A 117 -1.26 -35.01 -26.05
CA GLY A 117 -1.72 -34.60 -27.38
C GLY A 117 -0.68 -34.61 -28.51
N ALA A 118 -0.91 -35.39 -29.56
CA ALA A 118 -0.03 -35.43 -30.72
C ALA A 118 0.30 -34.01 -31.25
N THR A 119 1.59 -33.70 -31.37
CA THR A 119 2.07 -32.40 -31.88
C THR A 119 1.51 -32.14 -33.27
N ARG A 120 0.70 -31.10 -33.41
CA ARG A 120 0.09 -30.70 -34.68
C ARG A 120 1.20 -30.27 -35.65
N LYS A 121 1.48 -31.06 -36.69
CA LYS A 121 2.41 -30.66 -37.76
C LYS A 121 1.79 -29.53 -38.57
N ILE A 122 2.35 -28.32 -38.47
CA ILE A 122 2.02 -27.22 -39.37
C ILE A 122 2.80 -27.45 -40.67
N LEU A 123 2.10 -27.73 -41.77
CA LEU A 123 2.68 -27.74 -43.11
C LEU A 123 2.70 -26.29 -43.62
N LEU A 124 3.89 -25.72 -43.76
CA LEU A 124 4.09 -24.42 -44.40
C LEU A 124 4.32 -24.63 -45.90
N GLY A 125 3.48 -24.02 -46.73
CA GLY A 125 3.69 -23.92 -48.19
C GLY A 125 2.50 -24.38 -49.04
N LYS A 126 1.61 -23.45 -49.37
CA LYS A 126 0.96 -23.35 -50.67
C LYS A 126 0.99 -21.89 -51.10
#